data_AF-A0A4V3XA19-F1
#
_entry.id   AF-A0A4V3XA19-F1
#
_cell.length_a   1.000
_cell.length_b   1.000
_cell.length_c   1.000
_cell.angle_alpha   90.00
_cell.angle_beta   90.00
_cell.angle_gamma   90.00
#
_symmetry.space_group_name_H-M   'P 1'
#
loop_
_entity.id
_entity.type
_entity.pdbx_description
1 polymer ?
#
loop_
_entity_poly.entity_id
_entity_poly.type
_entity_poly.pdbx_seq_one_letter_code
_entity_poly.pdbx_strand_id
1 'polypeptide(L)'
;MIAASEVFSLSMSKTEALTQAFRRSIGVRIKEETELIEGEVVEMQIDRSLTGATKTGKLTIKTTDMETIYDLGTKMIDALAKEKVTAGDIISIDKTSGKVSKLGRSFARSRDYDAMGADTKFVQCPEGEIQKRKEVVHTVSLHEIDVINSRTQGFLALFAGDTGEIKPELRNQINTKVAEWREEGKAEIIPGVLFIDEVHMLDIECFSFLNRALEEDDIQEIIKIRCEEEDVSLSAEALNLLTSMAKETTLRYSLNLISCAQVLARKRKSDKVDIQDLRRCYTYFMDEKRSVQWLKEQQGSLVFEEVNAAVLFVRLGLDPLLSLDS
;
A
#
# COMPACT_ATOMS: atom_id res chain seq x y z
N MET A 1 -6.60 4.55 -10.31
CA MET A 1 -6.71 5.83 -11.04
C MET A 1 -6.89 6.91 -10.01
N ILE A 2 -6.03 7.92 -10.06
CA ILE A 2 -6.07 9.12 -9.21
C ILE A 2 -5.90 10.33 -10.12
N ALA A 3 -6.64 11.40 -9.85
CA ALA A 3 -6.38 12.67 -10.53
C ALA A 3 -5.25 13.41 -9.79
N ALA A 4 -4.38 14.09 -10.52
CA ALA A 4 -3.30 14.87 -9.91
C ALA A 4 -3.80 15.90 -8.89
N SER A 5 -5.01 16.45 -9.08
CA SER A 5 -5.66 17.36 -8.13
C SER A 5 -6.00 16.72 -6.78
N GLU A 6 -6.25 15.41 -6.73
CA GLU A 6 -6.61 14.68 -5.50
C GLU A 6 -5.43 14.52 -4.54
N VAL A 7 -4.20 14.68 -5.05
CA VAL A 7 -2.97 14.67 -4.24
C VAL A 7 -2.91 15.90 -3.31
N PHE A 8 -3.60 16.98 -3.68
CA PHE A 8 -3.66 18.20 -2.90
C PHE A 8 -4.83 18.14 -1.91
N SER A 9 -4.54 17.66 -0.70
CA SER A 9 -5.50 17.63 0.41
C SER A 9 -5.06 18.53 1.57
N LEU A 10 -6.03 19.02 2.33
CA LEU A 10 -5.79 19.69 3.62
C LEU A 10 -5.60 18.69 4.78
N SER A 11 -6.08 17.44 4.61
CA SER A 11 -6.06 16.42 5.68
C SER A 11 -4.78 15.61 5.73
N MET A 12 -4.00 15.58 4.65
CA MET A 12 -2.78 14.78 4.54
C MET A 12 -1.75 15.48 3.64
N SER A 13 -0.47 15.18 3.87
CA SER A 13 0.61 15.67 3.01
C SER A 13 0.58 15.08 1.59
N LYS A 14 1.07 15.86 0.62
CA LYS A 14 1.18 15.47 -0.81
C LYS A 14 1.95 14.16 -0.99
N THR A 15 3.07 14.02 -0.27
CA THR A 15 3.90 12.81 -0.28
C THR A 15 3.16 11.60 0.28
N GLU A 16 2.34 11.80 1.31
CA GLU A 16 1.55 10.72 1.90
C GLU A 16 0.43 10.27 0.95
N ALA A 17 -0.26 11.21 0.30
CA ALA A 17 -1.28 10.89 -0.71
C ALA A 17 -0.70 10.05 -1.87
N LEU A 18 0.47 10.42 -2.39
CA LEU A 18 1.17 9.64 -3.41
C LEU A 18 1.62 8.27 -2.89
N THR A 19 2.14 8.20 -1.66
CA THR A 19 2.55 6.92 -1.06
C THR A 19 1.38 5.97 -0.89
N GLN A 20 0.23 6.47 -0.44
CA GLN A 20 -1.00 5.70 -0.36
C GLN A 20 -1.44 5.22 -1.74
N ALA A 21 -1.35 6.06 -2.78
CA ALA A 21 -1.69 5.68 -4.14
C ALA A 21 -0.79 4.55 -4.71
N PHE A 22 0.52 4.59 -4.44
CA PHE A 22 1.43 3.50 -4.77
C PHE A 22 1.03 2.20 -4.06
N ARG A 23 0.78 2.26 -2.76
CA ARG A 23 0.42 1.07 -1.96
C ARG A 23 -0.97 0.52 -2.28
N ARG A 24 -1.89 1.34 -2.78
CA ARG A 24 -3.20 0.88 -3.31
C ARG A 24 -3.03 0.12 -4.63
N SER A 25 -1.99 0.43 -5.38
CA SER A 25 -1.72 -0.18 -6.70
C SER A 25 -1.00 -1.52 -6.60
N ILE A 26 -0.54 -1.92 -5.40
CA ILE A 26 0.09 -3.21 -5.17
C ILE A 26 -0.89 -4.10 -4.41
N GLY A 27 -1.29 -5.19 -5.04
CA GLY A 27 -2.14 -6.22 -4.45
C GLY A 27 -1.30 -7.32 -3.81
N VAL A 28 -1.80 -7.87 -2.71
CA VAL A 28 -1.31 -9.10 -2.09
C VAL A 28 -2.44 -10.11 -2.16
N ARG A 29 -2.19 -11.21 -2.86
CA ARG A 29 -3.11 -12.34 -2.96
C ARG A 29 -2.75 -13.35 -1.90
N ILE A 30 -3.69 -13.57 -0.98
CA ILE A 30 -3.57 -14.53 0.11
C ILE A 30 -4.50 -15.69 -0.22
N LYS A 31 -3.96 -16.91 -0.12
CA LYS A 31 -4.74 -18.13 -0.29
C LYS A 31 -5.01 -18.71 1.09
N GLU A 32 -6.28 -18.87 1.43
CA GLU A 32 -6.70 -19.43 2.71
C GLU A 32 -7.61 -20.64 2.46
N GLU A 33 -7.30 -21.76 3.11
CA GLU A 33 -8.16 -22.95 3.09
C GLU A 33 -9.22 -22.83 4.18
N THR A 34 -10.49 -22.84 3.79
CA THR A 34 -11.63 -22.82 4.72
C THR A 34 -12.45 -24.10 4.59
N GLU A 35 -12.92 -24.62 5.72
CA GLU A 35 -13.83 -25.76 5.76
C GLU A 35 -15.27 -25.25 5.80
N LEU A 36 -16.01 -25.48 4.71
CA LEU A 36 -17.41 -25.09 4.57
C LEU A 36 -18.32 -26.31 4.74
N ILE A 37 -19.43 -26.13 5.43
CA ILE A 37 -20.51 -27.10 5.56
C ILE A 37 -21.69 -26.57 4.76
N GLU A 38 -22.05 -27.27 3.68
CA GLU A 38 -23.14 -26.88 2.78
C GLU A 38 -24.21 -27.96 2.73
N GLY A 39 -25.48 -27.55 2.89
CA GLY A 39 -26.59 -28.47 2.77
C GLY A 39 -27.95 -27.84 3.02
N GLU A 40 -28.99 -28.63 2.77
CA GLU A 40 -30.38 -28.30 3.08
C GLU A 40 -30.69 -28.64 4.55
N VAL A 41 -31.35 -27.71 5.24
CA VAL A 41 -31.82 -27.93 6.61
C VAL A 41 -33.10 -28.78 6.59
N VAL A 42 -33.05 -30.01 7.08
CA VAL A 42 -34.23 -30.88 7.18
C VAL A 42 -35.09 -30.49 8.37
N GLU A 43 -34.44 -30.37 9.53
CA GLU A 43 -35.04 -30.07 10.82
C GLU A 43 -34.04 -29.34 11.72
N MET A 44 -34.55 -28.45 12.57
CA MET A 44 -33.78 -27.74 13.59
C MET A 44 -34.55 -27.79 14.91
N GLN A 45 -33.95 -28.40 15.93
CA GLN A 45 -34.49 -28.47 17.29
C GLN A 45 -33.65 -27.57 18.19
N ILE A 46 -34.28 -26.66 18.92
CA ILE A 46 -33.59 -25.75 19.84
C ILE A 46 -34.18 -25.97 21.23
N ASP A 47 -33.38 -26.57 22.11
CA ASP A 47 -33.69 -26.73 23.52
C ASP A 47 -33.26 -25.47 24.28
N ARG A 48 -34.25 -24.71 24.76
CA ARG A 48 -34.02 -23.63 25.73
C ARG A 48 -34.24 -24.17 27.12
N SER A 49 -33.22 -24.05 27.97
CA SER A 49 -33.41 -24.24 29.41
C SER A 49 -34.40 -23.20 29.96
N LEU A 50 -35.23 -23.62 30.92
CA LEU A 50 -36.28 -22.81 31.56
C LEU A 50 -35.75 -21.50 32.20
N THR A 51 -34.45 -21.44 32.50
CA THR A 51 -33.76 -20.27 33.07
C THR A 51 -33.10 -19.36 32.02
N GLY A 52 -33.18 -19.70 30.73
CA GLY A 52 -32.71 -18.88 29.62
C GLY A 52 -31.19 -18.77 29.43
N ALA A 53 -30.38 -19.33 30.33
CA ALA A 53 -28.92 -19.15 30.34
C ALA A 53 -28.16 -20.03 29.33
N THR A 54 -28.67 -21.22 29.02
CA THR A 54 -28.05 -22.15 28.06
C THR A 54 -29.05 -22.55 26.99
N LYS A 55 -28.63 -22.40 25.73
CA LYS A 55 -29.34 -22.88 24.54
C LYS A 55 -28.48 -23.98 23.92
N THR A 56 -29.05 -25.16 23.77
CA THR A 56 -28.45 -26.26 23.01
C THR A 56 -29.41 -26.61 21.89
N GLY A 57 -28.90 -27.05 20.75
CA GLY A 57 -29.75 -27.38 19.63
C GLY A 57 -29.20 -28.54 18.83
N LYS A 58 -30.04 -29.17 18.03
CA LYS A 58 -29.66 -30.17 17.05
C LYS A 58 -30.11 -29.69 15.68
N LEU A 59 -29.21 -29.77 14.71
CA LEU A 59 -29.44 -29.37 13.34
C LEU A 59 -29.21 -30.56 12.42
N THR A 60 -30.24 -30.94 11.69
CA THR A 60 -30.15 -31.99 10.68
C THR A 60 -29.94 -31.35 9.32
N ILE A 61 -28.76 -31.58 8.73
CA ILE A 61 -28.39 -31.09 7.40
C ILE A 61 -28.30 -32.27 6.43
N LYS A 62 -28.88 -32.08 5.24
CA LYS A 62 -28.92 -33.06 4.18
C LYS A 62 -28.37 -32.50 2.86
N THR A 63 -27.65 -33.35 2.15
CA THR A 63 -27.26 -33.20 0.74
C THR A 63 -27.98 -34.27 -0.08
N THR A 64 -27.76 -34.33 -1.40
CA THR A 64 -28.30 -35.43 -2.21
C THR A 64 -27.79 -36.80 -1.76
N ASP A 65 -26.58 -36.85 -1.20
CA ASP A 65 -25.86 -38.11 -0.98
C ASP A 65 -25.79 -38.49 0.51
N MET A 66 -25.82 -37.51 1.41
CA MET A 66 -25.64 -37.72 2.85
C MET A 66 -26.61 -36.91 3.70
N GLU A 67 -26.91 -37.42 4.88
CA GLU A 67 -27.67 -36.75 5.93
C GLU A 67 -26.92 -36.86 7.25
N THR A 68 -26.73 -35.74 7.94
CA THR A 68 -25.95 -35.67 9.18
C THR A 68 -26.62 -34.78 10.20
N ILE A 69 -26.41 -35.12 11.48
CA ILE A 69 -26.95 -34.38 12.62
C ILE A 69 -25.78 -33.70 13.33
N TYR A 70 -25.88 -32.38 13.49
CA TYR A 70 -24.91 -31.56 14.21
C TYR A 70 -25.50 -31.03 15.51
N ASP A 71 -24.75 -31.17 16.60
CA ASP A 71 -25.08 -30.50 17.86
C ASP A 71 -24.61 -29.03 17.80
N LEU A 72 -25.53 -28.11 18.03
CA LEU A 72 -25.31 -26.66 17.99
C LEU A 72 -25.05 -26.09 19.38
N GLY A 73 -23.99 -25.29 19.48
CA GLY A 73 -23.73 -24.43 20.64
C GLY A 73 -24.53 -23.12 20.60
N THR A 74 -24.50 -22.36 21.71
CA THR A 74 -25.23 -21.09 21.87
C THR A 74 -24.95 -20.07 20.76
N LYS A 75 -23.68 -19.86 20.41
CA LYS A 75 -23.26 -18.91 19.35
C LYS A 75 -23.85 -19.24 17.99
N MET A 76 -23.90 -20.53 17.63
CA MET A 76 -24.45 -20.98 16.34
C MET A 76 -25.97 -20.83 16.29
N ILE A 77 -26.65 -21.10 17.41
CA ILE A 77 -28.09 -20.90 17.52
C ILE A 77 -28.45 -19.42 17.35
N ASP A 78 -27.68 -18.51 17.95
CA ASP A 78 -27.90 -17.08 17.79
C ASP A 78 -27.61 -16.60 16.36
N ALA A 79 -26.61 -17.17 15.68
CA ALA A 79 -26.33 -16.90 14.27
C ALA A 79 -27.46 -17.38 13.34
N LEU A 80 -27.95 -18.60 13.54
CA LEU A 80 -29.09 -19.16 12.80
C LEU A 80 -30.38 -18.36 13.03
N ALA A 81 -30.62 -17.92 14.27
CA ALA A 81 -31.75 -17.08 14.62
C ALA A 81 -31.65 -15.68 13.98
N LYS A 82 -30.45 -15.11 13.89
CA LYS A 82 -30.19 -13.83 13.23
C LYS A 82 -30.50 -13.87 11.74
N GLU A 83 -30.07 -14.94 11.07
CA GLU A 83 -30.33 -15.19 9.64
C GLU A 83 -31.75 -15.74 9.35
N LYS A 84 -32.57 -15.96 10.39
CA LYS A 84 -33.93 -16.53 10.31
C LYS A 84 -33.98 -17.80 9.46
N VAL A 85 -33.07 -18.73 9.75
CA VAL A 85 -32.99 -20.02 9.06
C VAL A 85 -34.18 -20.89 9.46
N THR A 86 -34.84 -21.47 8.47
CA THR A 86 -36.00 -22.35 8.61
C THR A 86 -35.75 -23.68 7.91
N ALA A 87 -36.55 -24.70 8.26
CA ALA A 87 -36.46 -25.99 7.62
C ALA A 87 -36.82 -25.89 6.11
N GLY A 88 -35.96 -26.42 5.26
CA GLY A 88 -36.01 -26.29 3.79
C GLY A 88 -35.12 -25.18 3.22
N ASP A 89 -34.40 -24.43 4.06
CA ASP A 89 -33.39 -23.49 3.58
C ASP A 89 -32.06 -24.20 3.29
N ILE A 90 -31.35 -23.72 2.27
CA ILE A 90 -30.00 -24.14 1.93
C ILE A 90 -29.04 -23.14 2.56
N ILE A 91 -28.14 -23.65 3.42
CA ILE A 91 -27.19 -22.84 4.17
C ILE A 91 -25.76 -23.27 3.88
N SER A 92 -24.85 -22.30 3.99
CA SER A 92 -23.41 -22.51 4.01
C SER A 92 -22.89 -22.01 5.36
N ILE A 93 -22.25 -22.90 6.11
CA ILE A 93 -21.66 -22.62 7.41
C ILE A 93 -20.15 -22.72 7.28
N ASP A 94 -19.45 -21.65 7.59
CA ASP A 94 -18.01 -21.69 7.73
C ASP A 94 -17.64 -22.16 9.15
N LYS A 95 -16.91 -23.29 9.22
CA LYS A 95 -16.60 -23.97 10.48
C LYS A 95 -15.61 -23.19 11.35
N THR A 96 -14.72 -22.38 10.74
CA THR A 96 -13.72 -21.60 11.48
C THR A 96 -14.33 -20.29 11.99
N SER A 97 -15.05 -19.56 11.14
CA SER A 97 -15.64 -18.27 11.51
C SER A 97 -16.97 -18.40 12.26
N GLY A 98 -17.67 -19.53 12.13
CA GLY A 98 -19.03 -19.71 12.66
C GLY A 98 -20.07 -18.84 11.95
N LYS A 99 -19.72 -18.26 10.80
CA LYS A 99 -20.64 -17.43 10.01
C LYS A 99 -21.58 -18.34 9.22
N VAL A 100 -22.88 -18.12 9.41
CA VAL A 100 -23.94 -18.80 8.66
C VAL A 100 -24.39 -17.88 7.53
N SER A 101 -24.47 -18.41 6.31
CA SER A 101 -24.99 -17.69 5.14
C SER A 101 -26.14 -18.48 4.52
N LYS A 102 -27.31 -17.84 4.37
CA LYS A 102 -28.47 -18.44 3.69
C LYS A 102 -28.32 -18.26 2.19
N LEU A 103 -28.10 -19.36 1.46
CA LEU A 103 -27.92 -19.37 0.01
C LEU A 103 -29.25 -19.28 -0.73
N GLY A 104 -30.29 -19.90 -0.17
CA GLY A 104 -31.62 -19.91 -0.78
C GLY A 104 -32.55 -20.91 -0.10
N ARG A 105 -33.64 -21.24 -0.79
CA ARG A 105 -34.61 -22.24 -0.34
C ARG A 105 -34.68 -23.40 -1.32
N SER A 106 -34.87 -24.62 -0.82
CA SER A 106 -34.96 -25.82 -1.66
C SER A 106 -36.24 -25.81 -2.49
N PHE A 107 -36.15 -26.35 -3.72
CA PHE A 107 -37.31 -26.46 -4.61
C PHE A 107 -38.39 -27.42 -4.06
N ALA A 108 -37.98 -28.44 -3.30
CA ALA A 108 -38.85 -29.52 -2.82
C ALA A 108 -39.90 -29.06 -1.79
N ARG A 109 -39.58 -28.04 -0.97
CA ARG A 109 -40.49 -27.50 0.07
C ARG A 109 -41.13 -26.15 -0.29
N SER A 110 -41.15 -25.80 -1.58
CA SER A 110 -41.71 -24.54 -2.08
C SER A 110 -43.23 -24.42 -1.93
N ARG A 111 -43.95 -25.56 -1.86
CA ARG A 111 -45.42 -25.61 -1.89
C ARG A 111 -46.12 -25.38 -0.54
N ASP A 112 -45.43 -25.59 0.58
CA ASP A 112 -46.08 -25.63 1.89
C ASP A 112 -46.19 -24.25 2.57
N TYR A 113 -45.65 -23.19 1.96
CA TYR A 113 -45.65 -21.83 2.53
C TYR A 113 -46.15 -20.78 1.52
N ASP A 114 -47.42 -20.42 1.66
CA ASP A 114 -48.21 -19.52 0.80
C ASP A 114 -47.95 -18.01 1.08
N ALA A 115 -46.99 -17.67 1.95
CA ALA A 115 -46.66 -16.30 2.35
C ALA A 115 -45.18 -15.96 2.05
N MET A 116 -44.76 -16.13 0.80
CA MET A 116 -43.39 -15.79 0.38
C MET A 116 -43.30 -14.28 0.05
N GLY A 117 -42.37 -13.58 0.71
CA GLY A 117 -41.92 -12.26 0.28
C GLY A 117 -41.16 -12.33 -1.05
N ALA A 118 -41.10 -11.23 -1.78
CA ALA A 118 -40.58 -11.14 -3.15
C ALA A 118 -39.10 -11.53 -3.37
N ASP A 119 -38.35 -11.91 -2.33
CA ASP A 119 -36.89 -12.09 -2.34
C ASP A 119 -36.39 -13.54 -2.14
N THR A 120 -37.25 -14.56 -2.15
CA THR A 120 -36.79 -15.94 -1.94
C THR A 120 -36.13 -16.52 -3.21
N LYS A 121 -34.80 -16.55 -3.22
CA LYS A 121 -34.02 -17.26 -4.23
C LYS A 121 -34.12 -18.77 -4.02
N PHE A 122 -34.60 -19.49 -5.03
CA PHE A 122 -34.64 -20.93 -5.03
C PHE A 122 -33.33 -21.50 -5.55
N VAL A 123 -32.75 -22.43 -4.80
CA VAL A 123 -31.46 -23.09 -5.10
C VAL A 123 -31.67 -24.59 -5.03
N GLN A 124 -30.95 -25.35 -5.87
CA GLN A 124 -31.01 -26.81 -5.84
C GLN A 124 -30.24 -27.36 -4.62
N CYS A 125 -30.67 -28.52 -4.14
CA CYS A 125 -29.99 -29.19 -3.02
C CYS A 125 -28.52 -29.44 -3.41
N PRO A 126 -27.54 -29.08 -2.55
CA PRO A 126 -26.13 -29.29 -2.87
C PRO A 126 -25.83 -30.78 -3.05
N GLU A 127 -25.07 -31.10 -4.09
CA GLU A 127 -24.58 -32.44 -4.37
C GLU A 127 -23.21 -32.69 -3.72
N GLY A 128 -22.92 -33.96 -3.40
CA GLY A 128 -21.67 -34.41 -2.82
C GLY A 128 -21.62 -34.38 -1.28
N GLU A 129 -20.41 -34.38 -0.73
CA GLU A 129 -20.17 -34.37 0.71
C GLU A 129 -20.62 -33.06 1.36
N ILE A 130 -21.18 -33.18 2.57
CA ILE A 130 -21.67 -32.04 3.37
C ILE A 130 -20.54 -31.10 3.77
N GLN A 131 -19.35 -31.64 4.06
CA GLN A 131 -18.17 -30.85 4.43
C GLN A 131 -17.21 -30.75 3.24
N LYS A 132 -17.00 -29.53 2.75
CA LYS A 132 -16.14 -29.23 1.61
C LYS A 132 -14.98 -28.35 2.05
N ARG A 133 -13.77 -28.69 1.59
CA ARG A 133 -12.61 -27.79 1.71
C ARG A 133 -12.58 -26.87 0.50
N LYS A 134 -12.64 -25.56 0.74
CA LYS A 134 -12.59 -24.55 -0.30
C LYS A 134 -11.41 -23.62 -0.05
N GLU A 135 -10.52 -23.54 -1.03
CA GLU A 135 -9.46 -22.54 -1.06
C GLU A 135 -10.09 -21.21 -1.51
N VAL A 136 -10.11 -20.23 -0.62
CA VAL A 136 -10.61 -18.89 -0.90
C VAL A 136 -9.41 -17.99 -1.12
N VAL A 137 -9.39 -17.37 -2.30
CA VAL A 137 -8.34 -16.44 -2.69
C VAL A 137 -8.83 -15.03 -2.41
N HIS A 138 -8.18 -14.36 -1.46
CA HIS A 138 -8.44 -12.97 -1.13
C HIS A 138 -7.34 -12.10 -1.74
N THR A 139 -7.73 -11.04 -2.45
CA THR A 139 -6.79 -10.04 -2.96
C THR A 139 -7.01 -8.76 -2.16
N VAL A 140 -6.00 -8.32 -1.42
CA VAL A 140 -6.04 -7.14 -0.55
C VAL A 140 -4.88 -6.23 -0.95
N SER A 141 -5.08 -4.91 -0.99
CA SER A 141 -3.99 -3.98 -1.30
C SER A 141 -3.09 -3.75 -0.09
N LEU A 142 -1.81 -3.39 -0.32
CA LEU A 142 -0.89 -3.04 0.78
C LEU A 142 -1.42 -1.86 1.61
N HIS A 143 -2.08 -0.91 0.96
CA HIS A 143 -2.70 0.23 1.66
C HIS A 143 -3.82 -0.20 2.61
N GLU A 144 -4.68 -1.16 2.21
CA GLU A 144 -5.73 -1.67 3.10
C GLU A 144 -5.13 -2.34 4.34
N ILE A 145 -4.04 -3.11 4.16
CA ILE A 145 -3.32 -3.74 5.28
C ILE A 145 -2.74 -2.67 6.21
N ASP A 146 -2.20 -1.58 5.69
CA ASP A 146 -1.69 -0.47 6.50
C ASP A 146 -2.80 0.18 7.34
N VAL A 147 -3.93 0.53 6.72
CA VAL A 147 -5.04 1.22 7.40
C VAL A 147 -5.65 0.34 8.48
N ILE A 148 -5.84 -0.96 8.20
CA ILE A 148 -6.37 -1.93 9.16
C ILE A 148 -5.46 -2.05 10.39
N ASN A 149 -4.15 -2.09 10.19
CA ASN A 149 -3.19 -2.23 11.29
C ASN A 149 -2.87 -0.91 12.00
N SER A 150 -3.22 0.23 11.40
CA SER A 150 -2.94 1.55 12.01
C SER A 150 -3.91 1.93 13.12
N ARG A 151 -5.16 1.44 13.09
CA ARG A 151 -6.21 1.83 14.07
C ARG A 151 -7.04 0.62 14.48
N THR A 152 -7.50 0.58 15.73
CA THR A 152 -8.37 -0.47 16.29
C THR A 152 -9.72 -0.61 15.55
N GLN A 153 -10.17 0.45 14.86
CA GLN A 153 -11.33 0.46 13.96
C GLN A 153 -10.92 0.82 12.52
N GLY A 154 -9.74 0.40 12.08
CA GLY A 154 -9.19 0.73 10.75
C GLY A 154 -10.07 0.29 9.59
N PHE A 155 -10.85 -0.79 9.75
CA PHE A 155 -11.78 -1.25 8.71
C PHE A 155 -12.86 -0.21 8.36
N LEU A 156 -13.39 0.54 9.33
CA LEU A 156 -14.41 1.55 9.06
C LEU A 156 -13.82 2.77 8.33
N ALA A 157 -12.55 3.09 8.63
CA ALA A 157 -11.83 4.20 8.00
C ALA A 157 -11.63 3.99 6.49
N LEU A 158 -11.53 2.74 6.03
CA LEU A 158 -11.47 2.42 4.59
C LEU A 158 -12.71 2.89 3.82
N PHE A 159 -13.89 2.84 4.44
CA PHE A 159 -15.14 3.28 3.83
C PHE A 159 -15.42 4.77 4.06
N ALA A 160 -14.93 5.33 5.17
CA ALA A 160 -15.15 6.73 5.51
C ALA A 160 -14.18 7.69 4.77
N GLY A 161 -13.06 7.18 4.25
CA GLY A 161 -12.05 8.00 3.57
C GLY A 161 -11.14 8.80 4.51
N ASP A 162 -11.38 8.74 5.82
CA ASP A 162 -10.54 9.37 6.85
C ASP A 162 -9.41 8.43 7.30
N THR A 163 -8.50 8.12 6.38
CA THR A 163 -7.34 7.25 6.64
C THR A 163 -6.25 7.98 7.41
N GLY A 164 -6.19 9.31 7.30
CA GLY A 164 -5.14 10.15 7.89
C GLY A 164 -3.73 9.77 7.42
N GLU A 165 -2.71 10.29 8.11
CA GLU A 165 -1.31 9.94 7.83
C GLU A 165 -0.89 8.67 8.56
N ILE A 166 -0.28 7.74 7.83
CA ILE A 166 0.20 6.47 8.39
C ILE A 166 1.69 6.59 8.72
N LYS A 167 2.07 6.15 9.94
CA LYS A 167 3.46 6.18 10.38
C LYS A 167 4.35 5.27 9.51
N PRO A 168 5.57 5.72 9.13
CA PRO A 168 6.48 4.92 8.31
C PRO A 168 6.96 3.65 9.02
N GLU A 169 7.06 3.67 10.35
CA GLU A 169 7.43 2.49 11.16
C GLU A 169 6.45 1.32 10.96
N LEU A 170 5.15 1.61 10.90
CA LEU A 170 4.13 0.60 10.66
C LEU A 170 4.26 0.01 9.25
N ARG A 171 4.51 0.85 8.25
CA ARG A 171 4.73 0.40 6.86
C ARG A 171 5.92 -0.53 6.76
N ASN A 172 7.02 -0.22 7.45
CA ASN A 172 8.21 -1.08 7.47
C ASN A 172 7.91 -2.43 8.11
N GLN A 173 7.21 -2.46 9.25
CA GLN A 173 6.78 -3.71 9.88
C GLN A 173 5.88 -4.55 8.96
N ILE A 174 4.96 -3.92 8.23
CA ILE A 174 4.09 -4.60 7.27
C ILE A 174 4.89 -5.13 6.09
N ASN A 175 5.83 -4.35 5.56
CA ASN A 175 6.70 -4.78 4.47
C ASN A 175 7.52 -6.02 4.86
N THR A 176 8.06 -6.07 6.09
CA THR A 176 8.75 -7.26 6.62
C THR A 176 7.82 -8.46 6.66
N LYS A 177 6.60 -8.33 7.22
CA LYS A 177 5.63 -9.43 7.28
C LYS A 177 5.16 -9.91 5.90
N VAL A 178 4.95 -9.01 4.96
CA VAL A 178 4.56 -9.37 3.59
C VAL A 178 5.71 -10.08 2.87
N ALA A 179 6.96 -9.69 3.13
CA ALA A 179 8.13 -10.41 2.64
C ALA A 179 8.21 -11.82 3.24
N GLU A 180 7.99 -11.99 4.54
CA GLU A 180 7.90 -13.30 5.20
C GLU A 180 6.78 -14.16 4.59
N TRP A 181 5.58 -13.62 4.37
CA TRP A 181 4.47 -14.35 3.75
C TRP A 181 4.74 -14.76 2.30
N ARG A 182 5.55 -13.97 1.59
CA ARG A 182 6.02 -14.29 0.24
C ARG A 182 7.04 -15.43 0.28
N GLU A 183 7.97 -15.42 1.22
CA GLU A 183 8.98 -16.48 1.39
C GLU A 183 8.35 -17.81 1.83
N GLU A 184 7.34 -17.75 2.69
CA GLU A 184 6.55 -18.91 3.12
C GLU A 184 5.60 -19.44 2.02
N GLY A 185 5.43 -18.71 0.92
CA GLY A 185 4.51 -19.07 -0.17
C GLY A 185 3.02 -18.94 0.16
N LYS A 186 2.67 -18.29 1.29
CA LYS A 186 1.27 -18.04 1.70
C LYS A 186 0.64 -16.87 0.97
N ALA A 187 1.46 -15.93 0.48
CA ALA A 187 1.02 -14.75 -0.24
C ALA A 187 1.79 -14.53 -1.55
N GLU A 188 1.08 -14.08 -2.56
CA GLU A 188 1.63 -13.69 -3.87
C GLU A 188 1.44 -12.18 -4.06
N ILE A 189 2.50 -11.46 -4.40
CA ILE A 189 2.43 -10.02 -4.68
C ILE A 189 2.04 -9.83 -6.15
N ILE A 190 0.95 -9.09 -6.38
CA ILE A 190 0.45 -8.73 -7.70
C ILE A 190 0.75 -7.25 -7.95
N PRO A 191 1.69 -6.94 -8.85
CA PRO A 191 1.88 -5.56 -9.27
C PRO A 191 0.65 -5.10 -10.07
N GLY A 192 0.05 -3.99 -9.67
CA GLY A 192 -1.01 -3.33 -10.42
C GLY A 192 -0.48 -2.12 -11.19
N VAL A 193 -1.41 -1.33 -11.71
CA VAL A 193 -1.10 -0.14 -12.51
C VAL A 193 -1.64 1.10 -11.81
N LEU A 194 -0.75 2.05 -11.53
CA LEU A 194 -1.12 3.37 -11.04
C LEU A 194 -1.30 4.32 -12.23
N PHE A 195 -2.55 4.69 -12.52
CA PHE A 195 -2.85 5.74 -13.50
C PHE A 195 -3.04 7.08 -12.78
N ILE A 196 -2.26 8.08 -13.18
CA ILE A 196 -2.36 9.47 -12.71
C ILE A 196 -2.87 10.31 -13.88
N ASP A 197 -4.08 10.86 -13.74
CA ASP A 197 -4.63 11.78 -14.72
C ASP A 197 -4.15 13.21 -14.48
N GLU A 198 -4.10 14.03 -15.52
CA GLU A 198 -3.71 15.46 -15.46
C GLU A 198 -2.38 15.72 -14.76
N VAL A 199 -1.35 14.89 -15.03
CA VAL A 199 -0.04 14.95 -14.34
C VAL A 199 0.64 16.33 -14.37
N HIS A 200 0.30 17.18 -15.34
CA HIS A 200 0.80 18.56 -15.44
C HIS A 200 0.37 19.47 -14.27
N MET A 201 -0.64 19.06 -13.50
CA MET A 201 -1.09 19.75 -12.29
C MET A 201 -0.25 19.41 -11.04
N LEU A 202 0.70 18.47 -11.12
CA LEU A 202 1.56 18.12 -10.00
C LEU A 202 2.72 19.11 -9.81
N ASP A 203 3.06 19.36 -8.54
CA ASP A 203 4.22 20.17 -8.16
C ASP A 203 5.55 19.44 -8.40
N ILE A 204 6.64 20.21 -8.49
CA ILE A 204 8.01 19.68 -8.61
C ILE A 204 8.39 18.73 -7.45
N GLU A 205 7.86 18.95 -6.25
CA GLU A 205 8.08 18.07 -5.09
C GLU A 205 7.46 16.68 -5.32
N CYS A 206 6.26 16.62 -5.90
CA CYS A 206 5.59 15.37 -6.27
C CYS A 206 6.40 14.63 -7.32
N PHE A 207 6.91 15.33 -8.34
CA PHE A 207 7.80 14.71 -9.34
C PHE A 207 9.11 14.21 -8.75
N SER A 208 9.72 14.96 -7.83
CA SER A 208 10.92 14.52 -7.13
C SER A 208 10.64 13.27 -6.29
N PHE A 209 9.48 13.20 -5.64
CA PHE A 209 9.05 12.04 -4.87
C PHE A 209 8.79 10.83 -5.77
N LEU A 210 8.07 11.01 -6.89
CA LEU A 210 7.82 9.96 -7.88
C LEU A 210 9.14 9.40 -8.44
N ASN A 211 10.08 10.28 -8.81
CA ASN A 211 11.40 9.84 -9.28
C ASN A 211 12.12 9.03 -8.21
N ARG A 212 12.20 9.52 -6.97
CA ARG A 212 12.86 8.79 -5.88
C ARG A 212 12.23 7.42 -5.62
N ALA A 213 10.89 7.35 -5.59
CA ALA A 213 10.16 6.11 -5.32
C ALA A 213 10.31 5.06 -6.43
N LEU A 214 10.50 5.50 -7.68
CA LEU A 214 10.76 4.62 -8.82
C LEU A 214 12.24 4.22 -8.94
N GLU A 215 13.14 5.04 -8.39
CA GLU A 215 14.58 4.91 -8.59
C GLU A 215 15.28 4.07 -7.48
N GLU A 216 14.76 3.97 -6.26
CA GLU A 216 15.54 3.46 -5.11
C GLU A 216 16.17 2.04 -5.26
N ASP A 217 15.49 1.12 -5.95
CA ASP A 217 15.98 -0.24 -6.24
C ASP A 217 16.62 -0.36 -7.64
N ASP A 218 16.16 0.46 -8.61
CA ASP A 218 16.56 0.36 -10.01
C ASP A 218 17.70 1.33 -10.41
N ILE A 219 18.12 2.28 -9.55
CA ILE A 219 19.20 3.25 -9.85
C ILE A 219 20.44 2.55 -10.38
N GLN A 220 20.83 1.44 -9.74
CA GLN A 220 22.04 0.73 -10.12
C GLN A 220 21.89 0.08 -11.50
N GLU A 221 20.71 -0.44 -11.84
CA GLU A 221 20.42 -0.99 -13.17
C GLU A 221 20.34 0.12 -14.23
N ILE A 222 19.70 1.24 -13.92
CA ILE A 222 19.62 2.41 -14.82
C ILE A 222 21.03 2.93 -15.13
N ILE A 223 21.91 3.04 -14.12
CA ILE A 223 23.31 3.44 -14.33
C ILE A 223 24.03 2.41 -15.20
N LYS A 224 23.83 1.11 -14.98
CA LYS A 224 24.44 0.05 -15.82
C LYS A 224 24.00 0.16 -17.28
N ILE A 225 22.70 0.27 -17.54
CA ILE A 225 22.14 0.45 -18.88
C ILE A 225 22.74 1.71 -19.53
N ARG A 226 22.86 2.80 -18.78
CA ARG A 226 23.48 4.02 -19.32
C ARG A 226 24.97 3.85 -19.63
N CYS A 227 25.69 3.08 -18.84
CA CYS A 227 27.10 2.78 -19.09
C CYS A 227 27.28 1.88 -20.30
N GLU A 228 26.37 0.94 -20.53
CA GLU A 228 26.32 0.13 -21.75
C GLU A 228 26.03 1.02 -22.98
N GLU A 229 25.06 1.93 -22.89
CA GLU A 229 24.69 2.83 -23.98
C GLU A 229 25.80 3.83 -24.34
N GLU A 230 26.59 4.28 -23.36
CA GLU A 230 27.69 5.23 -23.58
C GLU A 230 29.05 4.54 -23.78
N ASP A 231 29.11 3.21 -23.85
CA ASP A 231 30.34 2.40 -23.93
C ASP A 231 31.36 2.79 -22.83
N VAL A 232 30.90 2.94 -21.59
CA VAL A 232 31.72 3.30 -20.42
C VAL A 232 31.92 2.12 -19.50
N SER A 233 33.17 1.71 -19.29
CA SER A 233 33.50 0.65 -18.34
C SER A 233 33.78 1.19 -16.94
N LEU A 234 32.84 0.99 -16.01
CA LEU A 234 32.98 1.38 -14.60
C LEU A 234 33.61 0.25 -13.76
N SER A 235 34.41 0.60 -12.76
CA SER A 235 34.76 -0.35 -11.69
C SER A 235 33.57 -0.58 -10.74
N ALA A 236 33.49 -1.76 -10.13
CA ALA A 236 32.40 -2.11 -9.21
C ALA A 236 32.28 -1.13 -8.02
N GLU A 237 33.42 -0.65 -7.52
CA GLU A 237 33.45 0.35 -6.45
C GLU A 237 32.98 1.73 -6.92
N ALA A 238 33.30 2.12 -8.16
CA ALA A 238 32.81 3.36 -8.77
C ALA A 238 31.28 3.31 -8.97
N LEU A 239 30.74 2.16 -9.39
CA LEU A 239 29.29 1.96 -9.55
C LEU A 239 28.54 2.13 -8.21
N ASN A 240 29.06 1.54 -7.14
CA ASN A 240 28.46 1.67 -5.80
C ASN A 240 28.50 3.13 -5.32
N LEU A 241 29.62 3.82 -5.52
CA LEU A 241 29.76 5.24 -5.16
C LEU A 241 28.78 6.13 -5.96
N LEU A 242 28.67 5.89 -7.27
CA LEU A 242 27.76 6.65 -8.13
C LEU A 242 26.30 6.42 -7.76
N THR A 243 25.97 5.18 -7.37
CA THR A 243 24.66 4.81 -6.83
C THR A 243 24.36 5.53 -5.51
N SER A 244 25.32 5.62 -4.58
CA SER A 244 25.14 6.41 -3.34
C SER A 244 25.00 7.90 -3.62
N MET A 245 25.75 8.43 -4.58
CA MET A 245 25.65 9.83 -4.99
C MET A 245 24.30 10.14 -5.63
N ALA A 246 23.75 9.22 -6.43
CA ALA A 246 22.41 9.35 -7.01
C ALA A 246 21.32 9.41 -5.94
N LYS A 247 21.47 8.65 -4.85
CA LYS A 247 20.53 8.67 -3.71
C LYS A 247 20.56 9.99 -2.92
N GLU A 248 21.72 10.62 -2.78
CA GLU A 248 21.87 11.87 -2.02
C GLU A 248 21.49 13.13 -2.84
N THR A 249 21.77 13.08 -4.14
CA THR A 249 21.58 14.20 -5.07
C THR A 249 20.38 13.97 -6.00
N THR A 250 20.62 13.83 -7.30
CA THR A 250 19.62 13.50 -8.33
C THR A 250 20.22 12.48 -9.29
N LEU A 251 19.37 11.60 -9.85
CA LEU A 251 19.81 10.65 -10.87
C LEU A 251 20.40 11.35 -12.09
N ARG A 252 19.78 12.45 -12.55
CA ARG A 252 20.27 13.24 -13.68
C ARG A 252 21.71 13.75 -13.47
N TYR A 253 22.02 14.26 -12.27
CA TYR A 253 23.38 14.68 -11.95
C TYR A 253 24.35 13.50 -12.05
N SER A 254 23.98 12.35 -11.50
CA SER A 254 24.81 11.14 -11.52
C SER A 254 25.02 10.59 -12.93
N LEU A 255 23.99 10.60 -13.78
CA LEU A 255 24.11 10.19 -15.18
C LEU A 255 25.03 11.12 -15.98
N ASN A 256 24.92 12.44 -15.79
CA ASN A 256 25.82 13.40 -16.44
C ASN A 256 27.28 13.26 -15.99
N LEU A 257 27.50 12.81 -14.75
CA LEU A 257 28.85 12.54 -14.24
C LEU A 257 29.52 11.36 -14.94
N ILE A 258 28.77 10.38 -15.46
CA ILE A 258 29.32 9.21 -16.17
C ILE A 258 30.11 9.67 -17.40
N SER A 259 29.49 10.50 -18.25
CA SER A 259 30.14 11.01 -19.46
C SER A 259 31.36 11.89 -19.12
N CYS A 260 31.26 12.70 -18.05
CA CYS A 260 32.38 13.53 -17.59
C CYS A 260 33.55 12.70 -17.04
N ALA A 261 33.26 11.65 -16.29
CA ALA A 261 34.25 10.77 -15.69
C ALA A 261 34.98 9.96 -16.77
N GLN A 262 34.29 9.57 -17.84
CA GLN A 262 34.91 8.90 -18.98
C GLN A 262 35.95 9.79 -19.67
N VAL A 263 35.69 11.09 -19.80
CA VAL A 263 36.69 12.04 -20.34
C VAL A 263 37.92 12.13 -19.45
N LEU A 264 37.75 12.11 -18.11
CA LEU A 264 38.88 12.11 -17.18
C LEU A 264 39.68 10.80 -17.20
N ALA A 265 39.00 9.65 -17.30
CA ALA A 265 39.65 8.35 -17.44
C ALA A 265 40.49 8.28 -18.72
N ARG A 266 39.92 8.74 -19.85
CA ARG A 266 40.64 8.86 -21.13
C ARG A 266 41.86 9.78 -21.02
N LYS A 267 41.76 10.89 -20.27
CA LYS A 267 42.91 11.78 -20.00
C LYS A 267 44.03 11.08 -19.21
N ARG A 268 43.69 10.12 -18.34
CA ARG A 268 44.66 9.26 -17.62
C ARG A 268 45.20 8.12 -18.49
N LYS A 269 44.69 7.95 -19.73
CA LYS A 269 44.90 6.77 -20.60
C LYS A 269 44.39 5.47 -19.96
N SER A 270 43.37 5.56 -19.11
CA SER A 270 42.64 4.41 -18.59
C SER A 270 41.35 4.25 -19.37
N ASP A 271 41.00 3.02 -19.71
CA ASP A 271 39.73 2.68 -20.36
C ASP A 271 38.60 2.44 -19.33
N LYS A 272 39.00 2.18 -18.08
CA LYS A 272 38.11 2.02 -16.92
C LYS A 272 38.06 3.27 -16.08
N VAL A 273 36.85 3.67 -15.69
CA VAL A 273 36.57 4.77 -14.77
C VAL A 273 36.71 4.28 -13.32
N ASP A 274 37.58 4.94 -12.56
CA ASP A 274 37.82 4.64 -11.14
C ASP A 274 37.20 5.70 -10.22
N ILE A 275 37.14 5.40 -8.91
CA ILE A 275 36.65 6.33 -7.87
C ILE A 275 37.35 7.69 -7.93
N GLN A 276 38.64 7.71 -8.27
CA GLN A 276 39.41 8.95 -8.35
C GLN A 276 38.87 9.91 -9.42
N ASP A 277 38.38 9.37 -10.54
CA ASP A 277 37.82 10.14 -11.64
C ASP A 277 36.48 10.75 -11.22
N LEU A 278 35.63 9.97 -10.55
CA LEU A 278 34.36 10.45 -9.98
C LEU A 278 34.55 11.56 -8.93
N ARG A 279 35.52 11.40 -8.02
CA ARG A 279 35.82 12.43 -7.00
C ARG A 279 36.29 13.74 -7.63
N ARG A 280 37.07 13.68 -8.71
CA ARG A 280 37.47 14.87 -9.48
C ARG A 280 36.29 15.51 -10.17
N CYS A 281 35.42 14.73 -10.83
CA CYS A 281 34.19 15.25 -11.43
C CYS A 281 33.29 15.94 -10.40
N TYR A 282 33.14 15.37 -9.20
CA TYR A 282 32.35 15.95 -8.11
C TYR A 282 32.93 17.27 -7.54
N THR A 283 34.23 17.49 -7.75
CA THR A 283 34.90 18.75 -7.40
C THR A 283 34.65 19.82 -8.46
N TYR A 284 34.65 19.42 -9.75
CA TYR A 284 34.45 20.35 -10.87
C TYR A 284 32.99 20.74 -11.06
N PHE A 285 32.08 19.79 -10.92
CA PHE A 285 30.64 20.01 -11.08
C PHE A 285 29.98 20.04 -9.71
N MET A 286 29.25 21.12 -9.44
CA MET A 286 28.46 21.25 -8.23
C MET A 286 27.03 20.81 -8.52
N ASP A 287 26.43 20.10 -7.56
CA ASP A 287 25.00 19.84 -7.52
C ASP A 287 24.23 21.09 -7.08
N GLU A 288 22.91 21.06 -7.28
CA GLU A 288 22.02 22.17 -6.95
C GLU A 288 22.12 22.57 -5.47
N LYS A 289 22.06 21.61 -4.54
CA LYS A 289 22.09 21.89 -3.09
C LYS A 289 23.39 22.58 -2.69
N ARG A 290 24.53 22.07 -3.16
CA ARG A 290 25.84 22.70 -2.93
C ARG A 290 25.96 24.07 -3.59
N SER A 291 25.39 24.24 -4.79
CA SER A 291 25.41 25.54 -5.48
C SER A 291 24.62 26.61 -4.72
N VAL A 292 23.47 26.26 -4.14
CA VAL A 292 22.65 27.17 -3.32
C VAL A 292 23.35 27.50 -2.01
N GLN A 293 24.01 26.52 -1.37
CA GLN A 293 24.79 26.78 -0.16
C GLN A 293 25.97 27.70 -0.44
N TRP A 294 26.73 27.43 -1.51
CA TRP A 294 27.85 28.28 -1.93
C TRP A 294 27.40 29.71 -2.24
N LEU A 295 26.22 29.86 -2.87
CA LEU A 295 25.61 31.17 -3.13
C LEU A 295 25.32 31.92 -1.82
N LYS A 296 24.77 31.24 -0.81
CA LYS A 296 24.50 31.81 0.52
C LYS A 296 25.79 32.23 1.24
N GLU A 297 26.85 31.43 1.13
CA GLU A 297 28.16 31.74 1.72
C GLU A 297 28.85 32.94 1.04
N GLN A 298 28.49 33.25 -0.21
CA GLN A 298 29.01 34.39 -0.97
C GLN A 298 28.12 35.64 -0.96
N GLN A 299 27.07 35.69 -0.13
CA GLN A 299 26.22 36.87 0.02
C GLN A 299 27.07 38.14 0.27
N GLY A 300 26.94 39.13 -0.63
CA GLY A 300 27.69 40.38 -0.62
C GLY A 300 28.68 40.64 -1.77
N SER A 301 29.05 39.63 -2.57
CA SER A 301 29.90 39.83 -3.77
C SER A 301 29.16 39.69 -5.11
N LEU A 302 27.91 39.22 -5.08
CA LEU A 302 27.12 38.94 -6.29
C LEU A 302 26.10 40.05 -6.54
N VAL A 303 25.89 40.33 -7.82
CA VAL A 303 25.35 41.59 -8.37
C VAL A 303 23.90 41.91 -7.96
N PHE A 304 23.17 40.98 -7.32
CA PHE A 304 21.72 41.08 -7.16
C PHE A 304 21.19 41.09 -5.73
N GLU A 305 22.03 41.26 -4.71
CA GLU A 305 21.49 41.67 -3.42
C GLU A 305 21.43 43.18 -3.37
N GLU A 306 20.21 43.74 -3.49
CA GLU A 306 19.93 45.07 -2.95
C GLU A 306 20.53 45.12 -1.55
N VAL A 307 21.53 45.99 -1.39
CA VAL A 307 22.18 46.25 -0.13
C VAL A 307 21.08 46.61 0.85
N ASN A 308 20.76 45.68 1.75
CA ASN A 308 19.82 45.91 2.83
C ASN A 308 20.33 47.15 3.58
N ALA A 309 19.61 48.28 3.50
CA ALA A 309 20.09 49.59 3.92
C ALA A 309 20.55 49.65 5.40
N ALA A 310 20.11 48.67 6.21
CA ALA A 310 20.54 48.48 7.59
C ALA A 310 22.06 48.17 7.73
N VAL A 311 22.68 47.53 6.75
CA VAL A 311 24.11 47.17 6.82
C VAL A 311 25.00 48.37 6.46
N LEU A 312 24.50 49.31 5.67
CA LEU A 312 25.24 50.52 5.30
C LEU A 312 25.42 51.47 6.50
N PHE A 313 24.40 51.59 7.37
CA PHE A 313 24.46 52.45 8.56
C PHE A 313 25.51 51.99 9.57
N VAL A 314 25.62 50.68 9.79
CA VAL A 314 26.64 50.11 10.69
C VAL A 314 28.06 50.26 10.10
N ARG A 315 28.20 50.18 8.78
CA ARG A 315 29.50 50.33 8.10
C ARG A 315 29.98 51.78 7.96
N LEU A 316 29.06 52.75 7.96
CA LEU A 316 29.37 54.19 7.86
C LEU A 316 29.53 54.89 9.23
N GLY A 317 29.32 54.18 10.35
CA GLY A 317 29.50 54.74 11.69
C GLY A 317 28.53 55.89 12.02
N LEU A 318 27.33 55.88 11.42
CA LEU A 318 26.28 56.86 11.71
C LEU A 318 25.27 56.25 12.69
N ASP A 319 25.17 56.84 13.88
CA ASP A 319 24.26 56.40 14.94
C ASP A 319 22.78 56.49 14.51
N PRO A 320 21.95 55.48 14.83
CA PRO A 320 20.52 55.46 14.51
C PRO A 320 19.66 56.26 15.52
N LEU A 321 20.21 57.31 16.13
CA LEU A 321 19.53 58.14 17.13
C LEU A 321 19.33 59.56 16.58
N LEU A 322 18.39 59.71 15.66
CA LEU A 322 17.71 60.98 15.38
C LEU A 322 16.37 60.68 14.68
N SER A 323 15.54 59.90 15.36
CA SER A 323 14.09 59.94 15.14
C SER A 323 13.42 59.95 16.51
N LEU A 324 13.25 61.15 17.05
CA LEU A 324 12.19 61.52 17.98
C LEU A 324 12.21 63.06 18.08
N ASP A 325 11.02 63.63 18.00
CA ASP A 325 10.66 65.06 18.04
C ASP A 325 10.70 65.82 16.70
N SER A 326 9.67 65.63 15.86
CA SER A 326 8.53 66.57 15.72
C SER A 326 7.42 65.94 14.88
#